data_AF-A0A936SZF0-F1
#
_entry.id   AF-A0A936SZF0-F1
#
_cell.length_a   1.000
_cell.length_b   1.000
_cell.length_c   1.000
_cell.angle_alpha   90.00
_cell.angle_beta   90.00
_cell.angle_gamma   90.00
#
_symmetry.space_group_name_H-M   'P 1'
#
loop_
_entity.id
_entity.type
_entity.pdbx_description
1 polymer ?
#
loop_
_entity_poly.entity_id
_entity_poly.type
_entity_poly.pdbx_seq_one_letter_code
_entity_poly.pdbx_strand_id
1 'polypeptide(L)'
;MSLFAIPAVDIDAAGRSIDADLPVEWIDRELAETDAKATGPGHLSMRLSRSGNEIVVRGKTRVSLEAPCGRCLAPAKLDIEGDLSLLLQPARTPPPEPAAGKGRAAGATAGAKASSSGKDKRTPKEKDLPEYEFASEEADVDTYDGETVVLDDFVREAILLEMPIFPLCSEDCPGIRPASSEVVGEGEEPRVDPRLAPLGALRAVLAQSKAGPSESTDDSGARPRSADVPKRKKTK
;
A
#
# COMPACT_ATOMS: atom_id res chain seq x y z
N MET A 1 -16.31 -18.45 -9.56
CA MET A 1 -16.25 -19.88 -9.95
C MET A 1 -14.79 -20.19 -10.16
N SER A 2 -14.26 -21.15 -9.41
CA SER A 2 -12.87 -21.60 -9.55
C SER A 2 -12.65 -22.16 -10.95
N LEU A 3 -11.58 -21.75 -11.61
CA LEU A 3 -11.14 -22.23 -12.92
C LEU A 3 -10.23 -23.46 -12.79
N PHE A 4 -9.53 -23.59 -11.65
CA PHE A 4 -8.54 -24.63 -11.38
C PHE A 4 -8.90 -25.45 -10.14
N ALA A 5 -10.12 -25.98 -10.10
CA ALA A 5 -10.56 -26.97 -9.13
C ALA A 5 -10.34 -28.40 -9.68
N ILE A 6 -9.49 -29.18 -9.01
CA ILE A 6 -8.98 -30.46 -9.49
C ILE A 6 -9.20 -31.54 -8.41
N PRO A 7 -9.94 -32.62 -8.66
CA PRO A 7 -10.10 -33.69 -7.68
C PRO A 7 -8.75 -34.33 -7.30
N ALA A 8 -8.46 -34.43 -6.00
CA ALA A 8 -7.22 -35.01 -5.48
C ALA A 8 -7.07 -36.51 -5.74
N VAL A 9 -8.15 -37.17 -6.17
CA VAL A 9 -8.18 -38.55 -6.67
C VAL A 9 -7.64 -38.69 -8.10
N ASP A 10 -7.67 -37.62 -8.90
CA ASP A 10 -7.15 -37.60 -10.28
C ASP A 10 -5.63 -37.26 -10.34
N ILE A 11 -5.01 -37.02 -9.18
CA ILE A 11 -3.60 -36.61 -9.08
C ILE A 11 -2.80 -37.81 -8.57
N ASP A 12 -2.12 -38.50 -9.48
CA ASP A 12 -1.30 -39.66 -9.19
C ASP A 12 0.20 -39.32 -9.07
N ALA A 13 1.04 -40.34 -8.92
CA ALA A 13 2.49 -40.21 -8.84
C ALA A 13 3.19 -40.06 -10.21
N ALA A 14 2.51 -40.33 -11.34
CA ALA A 14 3.01 -39.99 -12.66
C ALA A 14 2.86 -38.48 -12.93
N GLY A 15 1.81 -37.87 -12.37
CA GLY A 15 1.57 -36.45 -12.28
C GLY A 15 0.75 -35.90 -13.44
N ARG A 16 -0.37 -35.26 -13.09
CA ARG A 16 -1.30 -34.61 -14.01
C ARG A 16 -0.72 -33.27 -14.48
N SER A 17 -0.46 -33.14 -15.78
CA SER A 17 -0.20 -31.85 -16.42
C SER A 17 -1.50 -31.13 -16.75
N ILE A 18 -1.52 -29.82 -16.59
CA ILE A 18 -2.60 -28.92 -17.00
C ILE A 18 -1.96 -27.78 -17.79
N ASP A 19 -2.54 -27.49 -18.94
CA ASP A 19 -2.12 -26.50 -19.92
C ASP A 19 -3.41 -25.79 -20.34
N ALA A 20 -3.54 -24.51 -19.98
CA ALA A 20 -4.80 -23.78 -20.07
C ALA A 20 -4.57 -22.28 -20.19
N ASP A 21 -5.40 -21.62 -21.00
CA ASP A 21 -5.43 -20.16 -21.09
C ASP A 21 -6.17 -19.56 -19.89
N LEU A 22 -5.72 -18.39 -19.44
CA LEU A 22 -6.32 -17.58 -18.39
C LEU A 22 -7.23 -16.51 -19.04
N PRO A 23 -8.57 -16.62 -18.95
CA PRO A 23 -9.46 -15.64 -19.55
C PRO A 23 -9.30 -14.25 -18.91
N VAL A 24 -9.44 -13.19 -19.71
CA VAL A 24 -9.46 -11.80 -19.23
C VAL A 24 -10.46 -11.62 -18.07
N GLU A 25 -11.67 -12.17 -18.22
CA GLU A 25 -12.75 -12.20 -17.21
C GLU A 25 -12.39 -12.92 -15.90
N TRP A 26 -11.37 -13.81 -15.91
CA TRP A 26 -10.84 -14.45 -14.71
C TRP A 26 -9.75 -13.57 -14.08
N ILE A 27 -8.81 -13.07 -14.88
CA ILE A 27 -7.70 -12.24 -14.41
C ILE A 27 -8.22 -10.94 -13.77
N ASP A 28 -9.14 -10.23 -14.44
CA ASP A 28 -9.77 -9.01 -13.92
C ASP A 28 -10.60 -9.25 -12.65
N ARG A 29 -11.07 -10.49 -12.42
CA ARG A 29 -11.83 -10.89 -11.22
C ARG A 29 -10.90 -11.13 -10.04
N GLU A 30 -9.81 -11.87 -10.23
CA GLU A 30 -8.86 -12.15 -9.14
C GLU A 30 -8.01 -10.92 -8.79
N LEU A 31 -7.70 -10.08 -9.78
CA LEU A 31 -6.96 -8.83 -9.58
C LEU A 31 -7.87 -7.64 -9.20
N ALA A 32 -9.16 -7.84 -8.95
CA ALA A 32 -10.14 -6.78 -8.65
C ALA A 32 -9.88 -5.96 -7.37
N GLU A 33 -8.94 -6.39 -6.52
CA GLU A 33 -8.44 -5.63 -5.36
C GLU A 33 -7.27 -4.69 -5.71
N THR A 34 -6.84 -4.66 -6.97
CA THR A 34 -5.73 -3.85 -7.49
C THR A 34 -6.19 -2.91 -8.60
N ASP A 35 -5.38 -1.91 -8.95
CA ASP A 35 -5.62 -1.04 -10.11
C ASP A 35 -5.17 -1.67 -11.45
N ALA A 36 -4.76 -2.95 -11.47
CA ALA A 36 -4.32 -3.67 -12.67
C ALA A 36 -5.47 -4.36 -13.42
N LYS A 37 -5.35 -4.49 -14.74
CA LYS A 37 -6.31 -5.16 -15.63
C LYS A 37 -5.61 -6.02 -16.67
N ALA A 38 -6.24 -7.07 -17.15
CA ALA A 38 -5.72 -7.89 -18.24
C ALA A 38 -5.87 -7.20 -19.60
N THR A 39 -4.79 -7.17 -20.39
CA THR A 39 -4.78 -6.66 -21.78
C THR A 39 -5.11 -7.73 -22.82
N GLY A 40 -5.07 -9.00 -22.42
CA GLY A 40 -5.32 -10.17 -23.25
C GLY A 40 -5.37 -11.44 -22.39
N PRO A 41 -5.69 -12.60 -22.98
CA PRO A 41 -5.65 -13.86 -22.26
C PRO A 41 -4.22 -14.17 -21.80
N GLY A 42 -4.08 -14.61 -20.56
CA GLY A 42 -2.84 -15.20 -20.06
C GLY A 42 -2.74 -16.68 -20.42
N HIS A 43 -1.67 -17.32 -19.99
CA HIS A 43 -1.45 -18.75 -20.20
C HIS A 43 -0.80 -19.39 -18.96
N LEU A 44 -1.33 -20.53 -18.54
CA LEU A 44 -0.90 -21.26 -17.35
C LEU A 44 -0.56 -22.71 -17.72
N SER A 45 0.71 -23.06 -17.50
CA SER A 45 1.21 -24.43 -17.65
C SER A 45 1.65 -24.96 -16.28
N MET A 46 1.17 -26.12 -15.87
CA MET A 46 1.51 -26.70 -14.56
C MET A 46 1.50 -28.23 -14.57
N ARG A 47 2.13 -28.81 -13.55
CA ARG A 47 2.11 -30.24 -13.24
C ARG A 47 1.89 -30.43 -11.75
N LEU A 48 0.84 -31.18 -11.41
CA LEU A 48 0.55 -31.65 -10.07
C LEU A 48 1.02 -33.11 -9.96
N SER A 49 1.75 -33.46 -8.92
CA SER A 49 2.19 -34.85 -8.69
C SER A 49 2.07 -35.22 -7.21
N ARG A 50 1.45 -36.38 -6.94
CA ARG A 50 1.21 -36.85 -5.57
C ARG A 50 2.43 -37.60 -5.02
N SER A 51 3.00 -37.06 -3.95
CA SER A 51 4.06 -37.66 -3.16
C SER A 51 3.46 -38.23 -1.87
N GLY A 52 2.93 -39.47 -1.95
CA GLY A 52 2.27 -40.13 -0.82
C GLY A 52 0.98 -39.42 -0.38
N ASN A 53 1.08 -38.58 0.66
CA ASN A 53 -0.03 -37.79 1.20
C ASN A 53 0.04 -36.30 0.82
N GLU A 54 1.06 -35.89 0.08
CA GLU A 54 1.32 -34.49 -0.29
C GLU A 54 1.15 -34.32 -1.80
N ILE A 55 0.76 -33.13 -2.24
CA ILE A 55 0.62 -32.79 -3.66
C ILE A 55 1.61 -31.68 -3.99
N VAL A 56 2.63 -32.02 -4.77
CA VAL A 56 3.61 -31.07 -5.28
C VAL A 56 3.05 -30.43 -6.54
N VAL A 57 2.93 -29.10 -6.56
CA VAL A 57 2.50 -28.33 -7.74
C VAL A 57 3.69 -27.55 -8.26
N ARG A 58 4.02 -27.70 -9.54
CA ARG A 58 4.99 -26.85 -10.24
C ARG A 58 4.40 -26.29 -11.51
N GLY A 59 4.51 -24.98 -11.74
CA GLY A 59 3.96 -24.36 -12.93
C GLY A 59 4.55 -23.00 -13.25
N LYS A 60 4.19 -22.49 -14.43
CA LYS A 60 4.51 -21.17 -14.93
C LYS A 60 3.25 -20.51 -15.48
N THR A 61 2.99 -19.29 -15.02
CA THR A 61 1.93 -18.41 -15.54
C THR A 61 2.58 -17.25 -16.30
N ARG A 62 2.03 -16.89 -17.47
CA ARG A 62 2.35 -15.63 -18.15
C ARG A 62 1.08 -14.83 -18.34
N VAL A 63 1.08 -13.57 -17.90
CA VAL A 63 -0.04 -12.63 -18.07
C VAL A 63 0.46 -11.26 -18.54
N SER A 64 -0.31 -10.62 -19.42
CA SER A 64 -0.04 -9.26 -19.91
C SER A 64 -1.06 -8.29 -19.31
N LEU A 65 -0.63 -7.51 -18.32
CA LEU A 65 -1.48 -6.57 -17.59
C LEU A 65 -1.25 -5.11 -18.00
N GLU A 66 -2.20 -4.24 -17.62
CA GLU A 66 -2.11 -2.79 -17.69
C GLU A 66 -2.47 -2.19 -16.33
N ALA A 67 -1.59 -1.37 -15.77
CA ALA A 67 -1.73 -0.73 -14.46
C ALA A 67 -1.41 0.78 -14.55
N PRO A 68 -1.90 1.64 -13.64
CA PRO A 68 -1.58 3.07 -13.68
C PRO A 68 -0.11 3.34 -13.35
N CYS A 69 0.61 4.02 -14.24
CA CYS A 69 2.01 4.38 -14.06
C CYS A 69 2.20 5.22 -12.78
N GLY A 70 3.04 4.74 -11.85
CA GLY A 70 3.27 5.39 -10.55
C GLY A 70 3.86 6.80 -10.61
N ARG A 71 4.36 7.24 -11.78
CA ARG A 71 4.85 8.61 -12.00
C ARG A 71 3.81 9.55 -12.63
N CYS A 72 2.93 9.07 -13.53
CA CYS A 72 2.07 9.93 -14.37
C CYS A 72 0.62 9.48 -14.55
N LEU A 73 0.21 8.35 -13.96
CA LEU A 73 -1.12 7.73 -14.06
C LEU A 73 -1.57 7.32 -15.48
N ALA A 74 -0.73 7.48 -16.51
CA ALA A 74 -0.95 6.87 -17.82
C ALA A 74 -0.83 5.33 -17.73
N PRO A 75 -1.50 4.55 -18.60
CA PRO A 75 -1.38 3.10 -18.59
C PRO A 75 0.07 2.64 -18.81
N ALA A 76 0.53 1.75 -17.93
CA ALA A 76 1.79 1.03 -18.01
C ALA A 76 1.49 -0.44 -18.30
N LYS A 77 2.09 -0.99 -19.36
CA LYS A 77 1.95 -2.41 -19.73
C LYS A 77 2.99 -3.24 -19.01
N LEU A 78 2.57 -4.38 -18.48
CA LEU A 78 3.36 -5.28 -17.66
C LEU A 78 3.21 -6.70 -18.18
N ASP A 79 4.27 -7.26 -18.75
CA ASP A 79 4.34 -8.69 -19.08
C ASP A 79 4.98 -9.41 -17.89
N ILE A 80 4.20 -10.25 -17.20
CA ILE A 80 4.57 -10.90 -15.93
C ILE A 80 4.69 -12.41 -16.16
N GLU A 81 5.77 -13.01 -15.65
CA GLU A 81 6.03 -14.46 -15.68
C GLU A 81 6.17 -15.02 -14.26
N GLY A 82 5.07 -15.49 -13.68
CA GLY A 82 5.05 -16.09 -12.35
C GLY A 82 5.47 -17.55 -12.35
N ASP A 83 6.35 -17.93 -11.41
CA ASP A 83 6.66 -19.32 -11.08
C ASP A 83 5.81 -19.80 -9.90
N LEU A 84 5.22 -20.99 -10.02
CA LEU A 84 4.49 -21.68 -8.95
C LEU A 84 5.30 -22.90 -8.50
N SER A 85 5.57 -23.04 -7.21
CA SER A 85 6.25 -24.20 -6.62
C SER A 85 5.73 -24.48 -5.20
N LEU A 86 4.61 -25.20 -5.10
CA LEU A 86 3.85 -25.40 -3.86
C LEU A 86 3.97 -26.84 -3.34
N LEU A 87 3.87 -27.01 -2.03
CA LEU A 87 3.72 -28.29 -1.34
C LEU A 87 2.42 -28.31 -0.54
N LEU A 88 1.39 -28.95 -1.11
CA LEU A 88 0.05 -28.99 -0.51
C LEU A 88 -0.13 -30.24 0.37
N GLN A 89 -0.46 -30.04 1.65
CA GLN A 89 -0.92 -31.10 2.56
C GLN A 89 -2.46 -31.07 2.73
N PRO A 90 -3.12 -32.21 2.97
CA PRO A 90 -4.55 -32.19 3.30
C PRO A 90 -4.74 -31.53 4.67
N ALA A 91 -5.63 -30.54 4.73
CA ALA A 91 -5.93 -29.78 5.92
C ALA A 91 -6.43 -30.70 7.04
N ARG A 92 -5.59 -30.92 8.05
CA ARG A 92 -6.03 -31.51 9.31
C ARG A 92 -6.94 -30.49 9.98
N THR A 93 -8.26 -30.68 9.87
CA THR A 93 -9.30 -29.70 10.26
C THR A 93 -8.87 -28.84 11.45
N PRO A 94 -8.48 -27.57 11.23
CA PRO A 94 -8.04 -26.72 12.32
C PRO A 94 -9.23 -26.47 13.27
N PRO A 95 -8.98 -26.17 14.56
CA PRO A 95 -10.03 -25.65 15.42
C PRO A 95 -10.62 -24.39 14.76
N PRO A 96 -11.95 -24.20 14.77
CA PRO A 96 -12.59 -23.17 13.97
C PRO A 96 -12.07 -21.79 14.34
N GLU A 97 -11.56 -21.07 13.33
CA GLU A 97 -11.09 -19.70 13.50
C GLU A 97 -12.18 -18.81 14.12
N PRO A 98 -11.83 -17.86 15.00
CA PRO A 98 -12.79 -16.94 15.59
C PRO A 98 -13.30 -15.95 14.53
N ALA A 99 -14.35 -16.39 13.81
CA ALA A 99 -15.12 -15.71 12.76
C ALA A 99 -14.66 -14.29 12.39
N ALA A 100 -13.88 -14.18 11.30
CA ALA A 100 -13.41 -12.92 10.74
C ALA A 100 -14.56 -11.90 10.60
N GLY A 101 -14.50 -10.83 11.40
CA GLY A 101 -15.62 -9.91 11.57
C GLY A 101 -15.92 -9.09 10.31
N LYS A 102 -17.15 -9.19 9.79
CA LYS A 102 -17.63 -8.33 8.68
C LYS A 102 -17.80 -6.86 9.13
N GLY A 103 -16.69 -6.14 9.18
CA GLY A 103 -16.57 -4.77 9.73
C GLY A 103 -16.77 -3.62 8.75
N ARG A 104 -17.78 -3.66 7.86
CA ARG A 104 -18.10 -2.51 6.97
C ARG A 104 -19.11 -1.54 7.61
N ALA A 105 -18.60 -0.54 8.32
CA ALA A 105 -19.25 0.78 8.51
C ALA A 105 -18.16 1.81 8.89
N ALA A 106 -17.83 2.81 8.08
CA ALA A 106 -18.65 3.98 7.75
C ALA A 106 -18.98 4.82 9.00
N GLY A 107 -18.21 5.88 9.23
CA GLY A 107 -18.46 6.82 10.32
C GLY A 107 -19.67 7.72 10.07
N ALA A 108 -20.50 7.91 11.09
CA ALA A 108 -21.61 8.86 11.11
C ALA A 108 -21.54 9.73 12.37
N THR A 109 -21.96 10.99 12.28
CA THR A 109 -21.62 12.03 13.25
C THR A 109 -22.71 12.34 14.27
N ALA A 110 -22.26 12.70 15.49
CA ALA A 110 -22.90 13.64 16.42
C ALA A 110 -24.28 13.31 17.04
N GLY A 111 -24.25 12.77 18.26
CA GLY A 111 -24.45 13.63 19.43
C GLY A 111 -25.83 13.65 20.14
N ALA A 112 -25.86 13.15 21.38
CA ALA A 112 -26.78 13.58 22.44
C ALA A 112 -26.18 13.34 23.86
N LYS A 113 -26.74 14.00 24.87
CA LYS A 113 -26.40 13.91 26.31
C LYS A 113 -26.87 12.55 26.90
N ALA A 114 -26.58 12.11 28.14
CA ALA A 114 -26.21 12.83 29.36
C ALA A 114 -25.46 11.94 30.40
N SER A 115 -25.10 12.53 31.54
CA SER A 115 -24.33 11.92 32.65
C SER A 115 -25.07 10.86 33.47
N SER A 116 -24.34 9.93 34.11
CA SER A 116 -24.36 9.81 35.59
C SER A 116 -23.27 8.88 36.17
N SER A 117 -22.89 9.21 37.40
CA SER A 117 -22.18 8.45 38.45
C SER A 117 -21.77 6.99 38.17
N GLY A 118 -20.46 6.72 38.23
CA GLY A 118 -19.89 5.39 38.02
C GLY A 118 -19.88 4.47 39.25
N LYS A 119 -19.39 3.25 39.04
CA LYS A 119 -18.94 2.31 40.08
C LYS A 119 -17.93 1.32 39.50
N ASP A 120 -16.93 0.92 40.28
CA ASP A 120 -15.88 -0.01 39.86
C ASP A 120 -16.43 -1.37 39.39
N LYS A 121 -16.05 -1.77 38.16
CA LYS A 121 -15.78 -3.17 37.81
C LYS A 121 -14.56 -3.23 36.90
N ARG A 122 -13.41 -3.57 37.50
CA ARG A 122 -12.17 -3.96 36.82
C ARG A 122 -12.47 -5.06 35.79
N THR A 123 -12.13 -4.81 34.52
CA THR A 123 -12.20 -5.83 33.47
C THR A 123 -11.19 -6.96 33.73
N PRO A 124 -11.53 -8.23 33.42
CA PRO A 124 -10.58 -9.33 33.47
C PRO A 124 -9.39 -9.14 32.52
N LYS A 125 -8.31 -9.87 32.80
CA LYS A 125 -7.04 -9.80 32.07
C LYS A 125 -7.15 -10.52 30.73
N GLU A 126 -6.87 -9.80 29.65
CA GLU A 126 -6.62 -10.37 28.31
C GLU A 126 -5.14 -10.79 28.25
N LYS A 127 -4.76 -11.91 28.90
CA LYS A 127 -3.32 -12.23 29.05
C LYS A 127 -2.92 -13.70 29.23
N ASP A 128 -3.77 -14.64 28.83
CA ASP A 128 -3.52 -16.09 28.92
C ASP A 128 -3.87 -16.83 27.61
N LEU A 129 -3.57 -16.19 26.47
CA LEU A 129 -3.35 -16.89 25.20
C LEU A 129 -1.86 -17.27 25.14
N PRO A 130 -1.47 -18.51 24.79
CA PRO A 130 -0.08 -18.85 24.55
C PRO A 130 0.42 -18.10 23.30
N GLU A 131 1.63 -17.56 23.40
CA GLU A 131 2.32 -16.89 22.30
C GLU A 131 2.81 -17.99 21.33
N TYR A 132 2.01 -18.26 20.29
CA TYR A 132 2.26 -19.34 19.32
C TYR A 132 3.27 -18.87 18.27
N GLU A 133 4.52 -19.32 18.42
CA GLU A 133 5.56 -19.20 17.41
C GLU A 133 5.40 -20.34 16.39
N PHE A 134 5.09 -19.99 15.13
CA PHE A 134 5.04 -20.95 14.02
C PHE A 134 6.43 -21.56 13.80
N ALA A 135 6.52 -22.88 13.60
CA ALA A 135 7.76 -23.49 13.13
C ALA A 135 8.00 -23.11 11.66
N SER A 136 9.26 -22.98 11.24
CA SER A 136 9.58 -22.65 9.84
C SER A 136 9.02 -23.69 8.85
N GLU A 137 9.00 -24.96 9.26
CA GLU A 137 8.39 -26.06 8.49
C GLU A 137 6.86 -26.02 8.38
N GLU A 138 6.18 -25.18 9.17
CA GLU A 138 4.74 -24.90 9.03
C GLU A 138 4.48 -23.70 8.10
N ALA A 139 5.49 -22.88 7.78
CA ALA A 139 5.35 -21.68 6.96
C ALA A 139 5.55 -21.93 5.44
N ASP A 140 6.27 -22.98 5.07
CA ASP A 140 6.50 -23.41 3.68
C ASP A 140 5.48 -24.46 3.19
N VAL A 141 4.36 -24.66 3.91
CA VAL A 141 3.38 -25.74 3.65
C VAL A 141 1.96 -25.21 3.53
N ASP A 142 1.43 -25.23 2.31
CA ASP A 142 0.05 -24.90 1.98
C ASP A 142 -0.90 -26.06 2.29
N THR A 143 -2.21 -25.79 2.38
CA THR A 143 -3.21 -26.84 2.63
C THR A 143 -4.39 -26.85 1.64
N TYR A 144 -4.96 -28.03 1.44
CA TYR A 144 -6.17 -28.26 0.62
C TYR A 144 -7.21 -29.11 1.38
N ASP A 145 -8.47 -29.12 0.94
CA ASP A 145 -9.59 -29.70 1.72
C ASP A 145 -9.58 -31.24 1.89
N GLY A 146 -8.70 -31.94 1.17
CA GLY A 146 -8.58 -33.41 1.16
C GLY A 146 -9.22 -34.10 -0.05
N GLU A 147 -10.21 -33.49 -0.69
CA GLU A 147 -10.97 -34.03 -1.84
C GLU A 147 -10.70 -33.25 -3.14
N THR A 148 -10.59 -31.92 -3.08
CA THR A 148 -10.35 -31.01 -4.21
C THR A 148 -9.17 -30.08 -3.93
N VAL A 149 -8.26 -29.99 -4.89
CA VAL A 149 -7.23 -28.95 -4.92
C VAL A 149 -7.77 -27.77 -5.72
N VAL A 150 -7.88 -26.60 -5.09
CA VAL A 150 -8.21 -25.32 -5.76
C VAL A 150 -6.91 -24.53 -5.93
N LEU A 151 -6.60 -24.10 -7.15
CA LEU A 151 -5.36 -23.36 -7.45
C LEU A 151 -5.57 -21.90 -7.88
N ASP A 152 -6.81 -21.42 -7.98
CA ASP A 152 -7.11 -20.04 -8.39
C ASP A 152 -6.36 -19.00 -7.54
N ASP A 153 -6.39 -19.14 -6.21
CA ASP A 153 -5.75 -18.20 -5.27
C ASP A 153 -4.22 -18.22 -5.38
N PHE A 154 -3.58 -19.40 -5.47
CA PHE A 154 -2.12 -19.49 -5.63
C PHE A 154 -1.63 -18.97 -7.00
N VAL A 155 -2.43 -19.11 -8.07
CA VAL A 155 -2.11 -18.52 -9.38
C VAL A 155 -2.21 -17.00 -9.32
N ARG A 156 -3.22 -16.47 -8.62
CA ARG A 156 -3.36 -15.04 -8.33
C ARG A 156 -2.16 -14.51 -7.53
N GLU A 157 -1.74 -15.21 -6.49
CA GLU A 157 -0.58 -14.83 -5.67
C GLU A 157 0.72 -14.82 -6.48
N ALA A 158 0.98 -15.83 -7.31
CA ALA A 158 2.14 -15.87 -8.20
C ALA A 158 2.16 -14.71 -9.23
N ILE A 159 0.99 -14.22 -9.67
CA ILE A 159 0.87 -13.02 -10.51
C ILE A 159 1.15 -11.74 -9.69
N LEU A 160 0.66 -11.67 -8.45
CA LEU A 160 0.83 -10.50 -7.57
C LEU A 160 2.27 -10.34 -7.07
N LEU A 161 2.98 -11.44 -6.80
CA LEU A 161 4.37 -11.44 -6.32
C LEU A 161 5.35 -10.90 -7.37
N GLU A 162 5.18 -11.27 -8.63
CA GLU A 162 5.99 -10.77 -9.76
C GLU A 162 5.50 -9.44 -10.33
N MET A 163 4.42 -8.85 -9.78
CA MET A 163 3.94 -7.53 -10.19
C MET A 163 4.83 -6.42 -9.60
N PRO A 164 5.42 -5.53 -10.42
CA PRO A 164 6.33 -4.51 -9.91
C PRO A 164 5.60 -3.49 -9.04
N ILE A 165 6.12 -3.28 -7.82
CA ILE A 165 5.61 -2.34 -6.79
C ILE A 165 5.43 -0.90 -7.32
N PHE A 166 6.17 -0.53 -8.37
CA PHE A 166 6.07 0.80 -9.00
C PHE A 166 6.06 0.67 -10.54
N PRO A 167 4.88 0.41 -11.15
CA PRO A 167 4.77 0.21 -12.58
C PRO A 167 5.04 1.51 -13.35
N LEU A 168 5.73 1.42 -14.49
CA LEU A 168 6.15 2.55 -15.31
C LEU A 168 5.77 2.35 -16.78
N CYS A 169 5.20 3.38 -17.40
CA CYS A 169 4.92 3.37 -18.85
C CYS A 169 6.17 3.63 -19.71
N SER A 170 7.29 4.01 -19.10
CA SER A 170 8.63 4.19 -19.68
C SER A 170 9.63 4.51 -18.56
N GLU A 171 10.91 4.17 -18.76
CA GLU A 171 11.97 4.50 -17.79
C GLU A 171 12.14 6.03 -17.66
N ASP A 172 12.19 6.73 -18.80
CA ASP A 172 12.26 8.20 -18.92
C ASP A 172 10.92 8.92 -18.65
N CYS A 173 9.93 8.27 -18.05
CA CYS A 173 8.60 8.84 -17.84
C CYS A 173 8.68 10.21 -17.14
N PRO A 174 8.19 11.33 -17.73
CA PRO A 174 8.36 12.67 -17.18
C PRO A 174 7.55 12.92 -15.90
N GLY A 175 6.66 11.99 -15.52
CA GLY A 175 5.74 12.14 -14.41
C GLY A 175 4.52 13.00 -14.72
N ILE A 176 3.65 13.15 -13.71
CA ILE A 176 2.47 14.01 -13.79
C ILE A 176 2.91 15.47 -13.92
N ARG A 177 2.66 16.05 -15.09
CA ARG A 177 2.88 17.48 -15.31
C ARG A 177 1.80 18.27 -14.56
N PRO A 178 2.11 19.47 -14.04
CA PRO A 178 1.07 20.37 -13.55
C PRO A 178 0.06 20.64 -14.67
N ALA A 179 -1.22 20.75 -14.32
CA ALA A 179 -2.28 21.09 -15.28
C ALA A 179 -1.92 22.41 -15.98
N SER A 180 -1.64 22.31 -17.28
CA SER A 180 -1.32 23.40 -18.21
C SER A 180 -0.48 24.55 -17.61
N SER A 181 0.82 24.31 -17.42
CA SER A 181 1.82 25.36 -17.74
C SER A 181 2.07 25.40 -19.26
N GLU A 182 0.98 25.29 -20.04
CA GLU A 182 0.93 25.68 -21.43
C GLU A 182 1.17 27.19 -21.48
N VAL A 183 1.80 27.69 -22.55
CA VAL A 183 1.99 29.13 -22.71
C VAL A 183 0.64 29.73 -23.10
N VAL A 184 -0.16 30.05 -22.09
CA VAL A 184 -1.42 30.76 -22.24
C VAL A 184 -1.13 32.08 -22.95
N GLY A 185 -1.81 32.33 -24.07
CA GLY A 185 -1.75 33.63 -24.73
C GLY A 185 -2.15 34.73 -23.75
N GLU A 186 -1.42 35.84 -23.77
CA GLU A 186 -1.46 36.91 -22.75
C GLU A 186 -2.91 37.31 -22.36
N GLY A 187 -3.42 36.83 -21.22
CA GLY A 187 -4.78 37.17 -20.78
C GLY A 187 -5.35 36.48 -19.53
N GLU A 188 -5.16 35.18 -19.33
CA GLU A 188 -5.82 34.44 -18.22
C GLU A 188 -5.05 34.53 -16.89
N GLU A 189 -5.71 34.93 -15.80
CA GLU A 189 -5.09 34.90 -14.47
C GLU A 189 -4.99 33.45 -13.93
N PRO A 190 -3.88 33.07 -13.27
CA PRO A 190 -3.73 31.73 -12.71
C PRO A 190 -4.76 31.50 -11.59
N ARG A 191 -5.72 30.62 -11.84
CA ARG A 191 -6.83 30.28 -10.92
C ARG A 191 -6.33 29.64 -9.62
N VAL A 192 -6.00 30.48 -8.64
CA VAL A 192 -5.50 30.07 -7.32
C VAL A 192 -6.51 29.15 -6.61
N ASP A 193 -6.03 28.04 -6.07
CA ASP A 193 -6.82 27.14 -5.21
C ASP A 193 -7.42 27.95 -4.03
N PRO A 194 -8.74 27.89 -3.78
CA PRO A 194 -9.39 28.59 -2.67
C PRO A 194 -8.77 28.32 -1.29
N ARG A 195 -8.14 27.15 -1.08
CA ARG A 195 -7.42 26.79 0.15
C ARG A 195 -6.07 27.51 0.28
N LEU A 196 -5.47 27.91 -0.84
CA LEU A 196 -4.16 28.58 -0.91
C LEU A 196 -4.30 30.11 -0.99
N ALA A 197 -5.48 30.64 -1.27
CA ALA A 197 -5.77 32.08 -1.27
C ALA A 197 -5.28 32.83 0.00
N PRO A 198 -5.38 32.29 1.25
CA PRO A 198 -4.84 32.94 2.44
C PRO A 198 -3.32 33.20 2.40
N LEU A 199 -2.55 32.42 1.63
CA LEU A 199 -1.10 32.60 1.48
C LEU A 199 -0.77 33.88 0.68
N GLY A 200 -1.69 34.37 -0.15
CA GLY A 200 -1.56 35.66 -0.83
C GLY A 200 -1.45 36.83 0.14
N ALA A 201 -2.22 36.80 1.24
CA ALA A 201 -2.10 37.80 2.31
C ALA A 201 -0.76 37.71 3.06
N LEU A 202 -0.29 36.48 3.34
CA LEU A 202 1.01 36.27 3.98
C LEU A 202 2.20 36.69 3.10
N ARG A 203 2.09 36.61 1.77
CA ARG A 203 3.11 37.14 0.84
C ARG A 203 3.33 38.65 1.04
N ALA A 204 2.28 39.43 1.31
CA ALA A 204 2.41 40.85 1.61
C ALA A 204 3.09 41.13 2.96
N VAL A 205 2.86 40.28 3.97
CA VAL A 205 3.55 40.37 5.27
C VAL A 205 5.03 40.01 5.15
N LEU A 206 5.36 38.95 4.41
CA LEU A 206 6.75 38.51 4.17
C LEU A 206 7.56 39.48 3.30
N ALA A 207 6.90 40.30 2.47
CA ALA A 207 7.56 41.40 1.75
C ALA A 207 8.01 42.52 2.71
N GLN A 208 7.21 42.82 3.74
CA GLN A 208 7.52 43.86 4.73
C GLN A 208 8.62 43.43 5.70
N SER A 209 8.63 42.18 6.15
CA SER A 209 9.69 41.66 7.05
C SER A 209 11.05 41.47 6.39
N LYS A 210 11.14 41.60 5.05
CA LYS A 210 12.40 41.55 4.30
C LYS A 210 12.95 42.94 3.92
N ALA A 211 12.28 44.02 4.34
CA ALA A 211 12.55 45.38 3.91
C ALA A 211 12.82 46.34 5.09
N GLY A 212 13.96 46.15 5.79
CA GLY A 212 14.46 47.16 6.72
C GLY A 212 15.54 46.67 7.70
N PRO A 213 16.56 47.49 8.03
CA PRO A 213 17.15 48.58 7.25
C PRO A 213 18.63 48.31 6.91
N SER A 214 19.16 49.02 5.92
CA SER A 214 20.62 49.17 5.75
C SER A 214 21.10 50.33 6.62
N GLU A 215 21.85 50.06 7.69
CA GLU A 215 22.58 51.10 8.42
C GLU A 215 23.67 51.70 7.52
N SER A 216 23.64 53.02 7.36
CA SER A 216 24.62 53.81 6.62
C SER A 216 25.57 54.54 7.58
N THR A 217 26.83 54.70 7.16
CA THR A 217 27.85 55.56 7.78
C THR A 217 27.50 57.06 7.54
N ASP A 218 28.10 58.10 8.15
CA ASP A 218 29.22 58.29 9.10
C ASP A 218 28.71 59.15 10.32
N ASP A 219 29.43 59.91 11.18
CA ASP A 219 30.82 60.39 11.27
C ASP A 219 31.22 60.75 12.74
N SER A 220 32.52 60.95 12.92
CA SER A 220 33.31 61.63 13.97
C SER A 220 32.63 62.54 15.02
N GLY A 221 33.09 62.45 16.28
CA GLY A 221 32.58 63.31 17.36
C GLY A 221 33.36 63.35 18.71
N ALA A 222 34.69 63.45 18.69
CA ALA A 222 35.56 63.74 19.86
C ALA A 222 35.60 62.70 21.03
N ARG A 223 36.70 62.76 21.81
CA ARG A 223 37.02 61.86 22.92
C ARG A 223 37.31 62.67 24.19
N PRO A 224 36.83 62.22 25.37
CA PRO A 224 37.65 62.30 26.57
C PRO A 224 37.99 60.91 27.16
N ARG A 225 38.94 60.89 28.08
CA ARG A 225 39.40 59.71 28.82
C ARG A 225 38.82 59.70 30.24
N SER A 226 39.06 58.56 30.90
CA SER A 226 39.11 58.36 32.35
C SER A 226 37.81 57.83 33.00
N ALA A 227 38.02 57.05 34.06
CA ALA A 227 36.98 56.38 34.82
C ALA A 227 36.53 57.22 36.03
N ASP A 228 35.37 56.89 36.59
CA ASP A 228 35.29 56.46 37.99
C ASP A 228 34.08 55.52 38.20
N VAL A 229 34.03 54.77 39.30
CA VAL A 229 32.94 53.83 39.65
C VAL A 229 32.52 53.98 41.12
N PRO A 230 31.48 54.79 41.42
CA PRO A 230 30.96 54.92 42.77
C PRO A 230 29.68 54.08 43.02
N LYS A 231 29.90 52.94 43.67
CA LYS A 231 29.03 52.20 44.62
C LYS A 231 27.56 52.63 44.79
N ARG A 232 26.68 51.62 44.74
CA ARG A 232 25.36 51.57 45.41
C ARG A 232 25.41 52.20 46.82
N LYS A 233 24.41 53.03 47.17
CA LYS A 233 24.06 53.33 48.57
C LYS A 233 22.74 52.65 48.96
N LYS A 234 22.70 52.10 50.18
CA LYS A 234 21.49 51.69 50.90
C LYS A 234 20.85 52.90 51.60
N THR A 235 19.77 52.63 52.32
CA THR A 235 19.03 53.51 53.26
C THR A 235 18.06 54.51 52.59
N LYS A 236 16.94 54.85 53.23
CA LYS A 236 16.54 54.50 54.60
C LYS A 236 15.20 53.74 54.63
#